data_AF-A0A7V5FQQ4-F1
#
_entry.id   AF-A0A7V5FQQ4-F1
#
_cell.length_a   1.000
_cell.length_b   1.000
_cell.length_c   1.000
_cell.angle_alpha   90.00
_cell.angle_beta   90.00
_cell.angle_gamma   90.00
#
_symmetry.space_group_name_H-M   'P 1'
#
loop_
_entity.id
_entity.type
_entity.pdbx_description
1 polymer ?
#
loop_
_entity_poly.entity_id
_entity_poly.type
_entity_poly.pdbx_seq_one_letter_code
_entity_poly.pdbx_strand_id
1 'polypeptide(L)'
;TWITDEMQNAYTRLHELGYAHSVECRQDRRLVGGLYGICLDRVFFGESMFAQVSDASKVALTALIAQCLQKDIQIIDCQMTTAHLLRFGAREVSGATFRQYLKKWAGDTSTQKKWRPVKRKGER
;
A
#
# COMPACT_ATOMS: atom_id res chain seq x y z
N THR A 1 15.97 -11.67 -8.09
CA THR A 1 15.11 -11.06 -7.05
C THR A 1 13.90 -11.98 -6.86
N TRP A 2 13.07 -11.81 -5.83
CA TRP A 2 11.83 -12.61 -5.67
C TRP A 2 10.67 -12.12 -6.56
N ILE A 3 10.75 -10.91 -7.11
CA ILE A 3 9.76 -10.33 -8.03
C ILE A 3 10.08 -10.82 -9.44
N THR A 4 9.51 -11.98 -9.80
CA THR A 4 9.65 -12.59 -11.12
C THR A 4 8.73 -11.93 -12.16
N ASP A 5 8.88 -12.26 -13.44
CA ASP A 5 7.99 -11.77 -14.49
C ASP A 5 6.55 -12.27 -14.31
N GLU A 6 6.37 -13.50 -13.82
CA GLU A 6 5.05 -14.03 -13.46
C GLU A 6 4.38 -13.21 -12.36
N MET A 7 5.14 -12.82 -11.33
CA MET A 7 4.64 -11.95 -10.27
C MET A 7 4.26 -10.57 -10.81
N GLN A 8 5.10 -9.97 -11.66
CA GLN A 8 4.78 -8.68 -12.29
C GLN A 8 3.49 -8.76 -13.12
N ASN A 9 3.31 -9.81 -13.91
CA ASN A 9 2.11 -10.02 -14.71
C ASN A 9 0.87 -10.22 -13.83
N ALA A 10 0.97 -11.00 -12.75
CA ALA A 10 -0.12 -11.22 -11.81
C ALA A 10 -0.56 -9.91 -11.14
N TYR A 11 0.40 -9.11 -10.62
CA TYR A 11 0.09 -7.83 -9.97
C TYR A 11 -0.41 -6.77 -10.95
N THR A 12 0.09 -6.75 -12.18
CA THR A 12 -0.45 -5.89 -13.23
C THR A 12 -1.90 -6.25 -13.54
N ARG A 13 -2.20 -7.55 -13.64
CA ARG A 13 -3.57 -8.01 -13.84
C ARG A 13 -4.49 -7.65 -12.67
N LEU A 14 -4.02 -7.82 -11.43
CA LEU A 14 -4.75 -7.41 -10.23
C LEU A 14 -4.97 -5.88 -10.20
N HIS A 15 -4.02 -5.09 -10.69
CA HIS A 15 -4.17 -3.65 -10.81
C HIS A 15 -5.26 -3.27 -11.84
N GLU A 16 -5.27 -3.93 -13.00
CA GLU A 16 -6.31 -3.74 -14.02
C GLU A 16 -7.71 -4.03 -13.47
N LEU A 17 -7.83 -5.12 -12.70
CA LEU A 17 -9.05 -5.55 -12.03
C LEU A 17 -9.45 -4.64 -10.85
N GLY A 18 -8.56 -3.75 -10.39
CA GLY A 18 -8.84 -2.81 -9.30
C GLY A 18 -8.57 -3.35 -7.89
N TYR A 19 -7.83 -4.45 -7.79
CA TYR A 19 -7.36 -5.02 -6.51
C TYR A 19 -6.02 -4.43 -6.06
N ALA A 20 -5.07 -4.28 -7.00
CA ALA A 20 -3.75 -3.77 -6.68
C ALA A 20 -3.66 -2.26 -6.92
N HIS A 21 -2.97 -1.57 -6.01
CA HIS A 21 -2.76 -0.13 -6.06
C HIS A 21 -1.30 0.22 -5.76
N SER A 22 -0.82 1.27 -6.40
CA SER A 22 0.50 1.83 -6.19
C SER A 22 0.42 3.28 -5.72
N VAL A 23 1.46 3.70 -5.00
CA VAL A 23 1.71 5.10 -4.64
C VAL A 23 3.10 5.46 -5.11
N GLU A 24 3.19 6.51 -5.92
CA GLU A 24 4.40 6.90 -6.64
C GLU A 24 4.94 8.23 -6.09
N CYS A 25 6.21 8.24 -5.72
CA CYS A 25 6.93 9.45 -5.36
C CYS A 25 7.74 9.93 -6.58
N ARG A 26 7.38 11.09 -7.13
CA ARG A 26 8.09 11.71 -8.25
C ARG A 26 8.81 13.00 -7.85
N GLN A 27 10.00 13.19 -8.40
CA GLN A 27 10.80 14.41 -8.33
C GLN A 27 11.25 14.75 -9.77
N ASP A 28 11.02 15.98 -10.23
CA ASP A 28 11.39 16.43 -11.58
C ASP A 28 10.93 15.48 -12.71
N ARG A 29 9.69 14.98 -12.60
CA ARG A 29 9.07 13.96 -13.48
C ARG A 29 9.70 12.56 -13.42
N ARG A 30 10.75 12.34 -12.63
CA ARG A 30 11.37 11.03 -12.40
C ARG A 30 10.70 10.32 -11.24
N LEU A 31 10.47 9.02 -11.38
CA LEU A 31 10.01 8.16 -10.30
C LEU A 31 11.19 7.86 -9.38
N VAL A 32 11.16 8.39 -8.15
CA VAL A 32 12.27 8.30 -7.19
C VAL A 32 11.96 7.44 -5.97
N GLY A 33 10.75 6.88 -5.90
CA GLY A 33 10.33 5.93 -4.88
C GLY A 33 8.87 5.58 -5.02
N GLY A 34 8.42 4.61 -4.24
CA GLY A 34 7.03 4.19 -4.26
C GLY A 34 6.81 2.90 -3.51
N LEU A 35 5.55 2.50 -3.46
CA LEU A 35 5.10 1.24 -2.90
C LEU A 35 3.89 0.72 -3.68
N TYR A 36 3.62 -0.58 -3.55
CA TYR A 36 2.39 -1.17 -4.05
C TYR A 36 1.85 -2.22 -3.09
N GLY A 37 0.57 -2.52 -3.25
CA GLY A 37 -0.13 -3.50 -2.43
C GLY A 37 -1.50 -3.83 -2.96
N ILE A 38 -2.19 -4.73 -2.25
CA ILE A 38 -3.55 -5.15 -2.56
C ILE A 38 -4.49 -4.50 -1.54
N CYS A 39 -5.63 -3.98 -1.99
CA CYS A 39 -6.69 -3.54 -1.10
C CYS A 39 -7.89 -4.50 -1.19
N LEU A 40 -8.25 -5.09 -0.05
CA LEU A 40 -9.48 -5.87 0.09
C LEU A 40 -10.30 -5.25 1.20
N ASP A 41 -11.52 -4.79 0.88
CA ASP A 41 -12.42 -4.11 1.80
C ASP A 41 -11.71 -2.97 2.59
N ARG A 42 -11.46 -3.15 3.89
CA ARG A 42 -10.81 -2.15 4.74
C ARG A 42 -9.41 -2.57 5.20
N VAL A 43 -8.76 -3.47 4.46
CA VAL A 43 -7.38 -3.90 4.71
C VAL A 43 -6.53 -3.69 3.47
N PHE A 44 -5.42 -2.99 3.64
CA PHE A 44 -4.38 -2.83 2.64
C PHE A 44 -3.19 -3.73 2.97
N PHE A 45 -2.84 -4.63 2.07
CA PHE A 45 -1.69 -5.53 2.18
C PHE A 45 -0.52 -4.91 1.42
N GLY A 46 0.46 -4.38 2.16
CA GLY A 46 1.67 -3.80 1.58
C GLY A 46 2.63 -4.89 1.13
N GLU A 47 2.97 -4.90 -0.15
CA GLU A 47 3.80 -5.95 -0.74
C GLU A 47 5.28 -5.56 -0.80
N SER A 48 5.57 -4.38 -1.34
CA SER A 48 6.94 -3.90 -1.46
C SER A 48 7.00 -2.39 -1.60
N MET A 49 8.18 -1.85 -1.27
CA MET A 49 8.50 -0.43 -1.41
C MET A 49 9.95 -0.24 -1.87
N PHE A 50 10.21 0.89 -2.53
CA PHE A 50 11.56 1.27 -2.92
C PHE A 50 11.77 2.78 -2.79
N ALA A 51 13.04 3.17 -2.70
CA ALA A 51 13.48 4.56 -2.72
C ALA A 51 14.82 4.66 -3.45
N GLN A 52 14.92 5.62 -4.36
CA GLN A 52 16.15 5.99 -5.07
C GLN A 52 16.78 7.28 -4.50
N VAL A 53 16.00 8.07 -3.78
CA VAL A 53 16.45 9.25 -3.04
C VAL A 53 15.96 9.18 -1.60
N SER A 54 16.64 9.88 -0.69
CA SER A 54 16.28 9.95 0.72
C SER A 54 14.80 10.33 0.89
N ASP A 55 14.15 9.67 1.85
CA ASP A 55 12.75 9.91 2.26
C ASP A 55 11.65 9.64 1.22
N ALA A 56 11.98 9.23 -0.02
CA ALA A 56 10.97 8.98 -1.05
C ALA A 56 9.96 7.89 -0.65
N SER A 57 10.41 6.79 -0.03
CA SER A 57 9.53 5.74 0.49
C SER A 57 8.66 6.23 1.64
N LYS A 58 9.16 7.16 2.48
CA LYS A 58 8.38 7.75 3.57
C LYS A 58 7.26 8.62 3.03
N VAL A 59 7.56 9.46 2.04
CA VAL A 59 6.56 10.27 1.34
C VAL A 59 5.49 9.39 0.70
N ALA A 60 5.90 8.28 0.06
CA ALA A 60 4.96 7.31 -0.50
C ALA A 60 4.08 6.65 0.59
N LEU A 61 4.67 6.26 1.72
CA LEU A 61 3.93 5.69 2.86
C LEU A 61 2.95 6.70 3.48
N THR A 62 3.34 7.96 3.65
CA THR A 62 2.44 9.02 4.14
C THR A 62 1.27 9.25 3.19
N ALA A 63 1.52 9.24 1.88
CA ALA A 63 0.47 9.36 0.88
C ALA A 63 -0.47 8.13 0.86
N LEU A 64 0.07 6.92 1.06
CA LEU A 64 -0.75 5.71 1.27
C LEU A 64 -1.66 5.88 2.48
N ILE A 65 -1.12 6.27 3.64
CA ILE A 65 -1.88 6.47 4.88
C ILE A 65 -3.01 7.49 4.67
N ALA A 66 -2.73 8.59 3.96
CA ALA A 66 -3.76 9.59 3.65
C ALA A 66 -4.92 9.00 2.81
N GLN A 67 -4.61 8.14 1.84
CA GLN A 67 -5.64 7.43 1.07
C GLN A 67 -6.42 6.45 1.94
N CYS A 68 -5.72 5.70 2.79
CA CYS A 68 -6.35 4.76 3.71
C CYS A 68 -7.35 5.45 4.64
N LEU A 69 -6.97 6.59 5.20
CA LEU A 69 -7.86 7.41 6.04
C LEU A 69 -9.09 7.91 5.29
N GLN A 70 -8.94 8.37 4.04
CA GLN A 70 -10.07 8.81 3.21
C GLN A 70 -11.02 7.67 2.81
N LYS A 71 -10.51 6.44 2.76
CA LYS A 71 -11.24 5.24 2.32
C LYS A 71 -11.74 4.38 3.46
N ASP A 72 -11.57 4.82 4.71
CA ASP A 72 -11.93 4.06 5.90
C ASP A 72 -11.23 2.68 5.97
N ILE A 73 -10.01 2.60 5.43
CA ILE A 73 -9.13 1.44 5.55
C ILE A 73 -8.57 1.43 6.97
N GLN A 74 -8.80 0.33 7.67
CA GLN A 74 -8.51 0.18 9.10
C GLN A 74 -7.10 -0.32 9.35
N ILE A 75 -6.53 -1.08 8.41
CA ILE A 75 -5.27 -1.80 8.60
C ILE A 75 -4.40 -1.70 7.35
N ILE A 76 -3.12 -1.41 7.57
CA ILE A 76 -2.05 -1.64 6.61
C ILE A 76 -1.25 -2.82 7.14
N ASP A 77 -1.39 -3.98 6.50
CA ASP A 77 -0.55 -5.14 6.78
C ASP A 77 0.82 -4.91 6.13
N CYS A 78 1.88 -5.08 6.93
CA CYS A 78 3.26 -4.90 6.49
C CYS A 78 4.04 -6.22 6.39
N GLN A 79 3.36 -7.36 6.56
CA GLN A 79 3.92 -8.72 6.51
C GLN A 79 5.05 -8.93 7.53
N MET A 80 6.29 -8.59 7.16
CA MET A 80 7.46 -8.72 8.02
C MET A 80 7.76 -7.43 8.77
N THR A 81 7.90 -7.54 10.09
CA THR A 81 8.36 -6.43 10.92
C THR A 81 9.79 -6.03 10.55
N THR A 82 10.00 -4.75 10.31
CA THR A 82 11.35 -4.18 10.18
C THR A 82 11.49 -2.99 11.13
N ALA A 83 12.73 -2.73 11.58
CA ALA A 83 13.01 -1.54 12.39
C ALA A 83 12.58 -0.24 11.71
N HIS A 84 12.61 -0.20 10.36
CA HIS A 84 12.11 0.93 9.58
C HIS A 84 10.60 1.13 9.81
N LEU A 85 9.80 0.08 9.67
CA LEU A 85 8.34 0.14 9.85
C LEU A 85 7.93 0.46 11.29
N LEU A 86 8.63 -0.11 12.28
CA LEU A 86 8.38 0.18 13.69
C LEU A 86 8.54 1.68 14.01
N ARG A 87 9.51 2.36 13.38
CA ARG A 87 9.69 3.82 13.51
C ARG A 87 8.54 4.64 12.92
N PHE A 88 7.74 4.07 12.02
CA PHE A 88 6.51 4.67 11.49
C PHE A 88 5.26 4.30 12.29
N GLY A 89 5.43 3.61 13.43
CA GLY A 89 4.32 3.23 14.30
C GLY A 89 3.68 1.89 13.96
N ALA A 90 4.30 1.07 13.10
CA ALA A 90 3.89 -0.32 12.94
C ALA A 90 4.00 -1.06 14.27
N ARG A 91 3.12 -2.03 14.49
CA ARG A 91 3.07 -2.85 15.70
C ARG A 91 2.87 -4.30 15.32
N GLU A 92 3.56 -5.18 16.03
CA GLU A 92 3.31 -6.61 15.92
C GLU A 92 2.00 -6.97 16.62
N VAL A 93 1.25 -7.87 16.00
CA VAL A 93 0.05 -8.47 16.58
C VAL A 93 0.14 -9.97 16.45
N SER A 94 -0.50 -10.70 17.37
CA SER A 94 -0.56 -12.15 17.26
C SER A 94 -1.33 -12.56 15.99
N GLY A 95 -1.01 -13.73 15.43
CA GLY A 95 -1.77 -14.27 14.30
C GLY A 95 -3.26 -14.46 14.62
N ALA A 96 -3.62 -14.70 15.88
CA ALA A 96 -5.03 -14.76 16.31
C ALA A 96 -5.72 -13.39 16.22
N THR A 97 -5.05 -12.34 16.68
CA THR A 97 -5.51 -10.95 16.57
C THR A 97 -5.64 -10.54 15.10
N PHE A 98 -4.64 -10.85 14.27
CA PHE A 98 -4.70 -10.56 12.84
C PHE A 98 -5.87 -11.27 12.15
N ARG A 99 -6.12 -12.54 12.46
CA ARG A 99 -7.31 -13.25 11.93
C ARG A 99 -8.63 -12.61 12.36
N GLN A 100 -8.72 -12.10 13.59
CA GLN A 100 -9.92 -11.36 14.03
C GLN A 100 -10.10 -10.07 13.24
N TYR A 101 -9.02 -9.36 12.95
CA TYR A 101 -9.04 -8.19 12.10
C TYR A 101 -9.50 -8.51 10.67
N LEU A 102 -8.96 -9.56 10.05
CA LEU A 102 -9.39 -9.97 8.70
C LEU A 102 -10.87 -10.33 8.67
N LYS A 103 -11.38 -11.08 9.66
CA LYS A 103 -12.82 -11.38 9.76
C LYS A 103 -13.69 -10.13 9.89
N LYS A 104 -13.17 -9.09 10.55
CA LYS A 104 -13.91 -7.85 10.81
C LYS A 104 -13.88 -6.88 9.63
N TRP A 105 -12.75 -6.82 8.92
CA TRP A 105 -12.42 -5.73 8.00
C TRP A 105 -12.07 -6.16 6.58
N ALA A 106 -11.98 -7.47 6.30
CA ALA A 106 -11.77 -8.04 4.98
C ALA A 106 -12.95 -8.97 4.61
N GLY A 107 -14.18 -8.52 4.86
CA GLY A 107 -15.38 -9.33 4.70
C GLY A 107 -15.89 -9.38 3.26
N ASP A 108 -15.76 -8.26 2.54
CA ASP A 108 -16.11 -8.16 1.11
C ASP A 108 -14.85 -8.09 0.23
N THR A 109 -14.57 -9.15 -0.51
CA THR A 109 -13.43 -9.22 -1.43
C THR A 109 -13.77 -8.76 -2.86
N SER A 110 -14.88 -8.04 -3.03
CA SER A 110 -15.17 -7.34 -4.27
C SER A 110 -14.12 -6.28 -4.59
N THR A 111 -13.92 -6.03 -5.88
CA THR A 111 -12.97 -5.03 -6.37
C THR A 111 -13.36 -3.63 -5.93
N GLN A 112 -12.39 -2.80 -5.56
CA GLN A 112 -12.64 -1.40 -5.30
C GLN A 112 -12.58 -0.56 -6.59
N LYS A 113 -13.22 0.61 -6.57
CA LYS A 113 -12.96 1.62 -7.60
C LYS A 113 -11.48 1.98 -7.57
N LYS A 114 -10.86 2.08 -8.76
CA LYS A 114 -9.46 2.52 -8.90
C LYS A 114 -9.20 3.77 -8.08
N TRP A 115 -8.12 3.73 -7.31
CA TRP A 115 -7.73 4.87 -6.47
C TRP A 115 -7.36 6.04 -7.35
N ARG A 116 -7.97 7.20 -7.08
CA ARG A 116 -7.58 8.44 -7.73
C ARG A 116 -6.32 8.97 -7.06
N PRO A 117 -5.37 9.56 -7.82
CA PRO A 117 -4.22 10.21 -7.22
C PRO A 117 -4.66 11.22 -6.17
N VAL A 118 -3.95 11.27 -5.03
CA VAL A 118 -4.14 12.36 -4.07
C VAL A 118 -3.67 13.63 -4.77
N LYS A 119 -4.60 14.55 -5.07
CA LYS A 119 -4.24 15.87 -5.60
C LYS A 119 -3.36 16.58 -4.58
N ARG A 120 -2.15 16.99 -4.96
CA ARG A 120 -1.33 17.83 -4.08
C ARG A 120 -1.99 19.21 -3.98
N LYS A 121 -1.96 19.83 -2.79
CA LYS A 121 -2.31 21.25 -2.63
C LYS A 121 -1.43 22.07 -3.60
N GLY A 122 -2.02 22.60 -4.67
CA GLY A 122 -1.35 23.46 -5.65
C GLY A 122 -1.31 22.95 -7.10
N GLU A 123 -1.71 21.70 -7.36
CA GLU A 123 -1.85 21.20 -8.73
C GLU A 123 -3.26 21.53 -9.25
N ARG A 124 -3.35 22.47 -10.21
CA ARG A 124 -4.55 22.77 -11.00
C ARG A 124 -4.77 21.68 -12.05
#